data_AF-A0A165E7V9-F1
#
_entry.id   AF-A0A165E7V9-F1
#
_cell.length_a   1.000
_cell.length_b   1.000
_cell.length_c   1.000
_cell.angle_alpha   90.00
_cell.angle_beta   90.00
_cell.angle_gamma   90.00
#
_symmetry.space_group_name_H-M   'P 1'
#
loop_
_entity.id
_entity.type
_entity.pdbx_description
1 polymer ?
#
loop_
_entity_poly.entity_id
_entity_poly.type
_entity_poly.pdbx_seq_one_letter_code
_entity_poly.pdbx_strand_id
1 'polypeptide(L)'
;MTRQPPRRKKGPARKRQERHERYIANLEANRQHQRVFATQRRQEERDAAAYRVACRDWDTMPFHARILILVMWDARRRAFKGVRGFGLDVNIHPNHGRNPSAHTIYSMYRQTLQQHITDVPLAFSDVCELLGQLVAADWIEFTRDGFVEDGSFVSDYDTLFQPIFPAGYIRNRLKSGVGERGDEVREIADSVATLCDAEAAKLGVAAILGRAST
;
A
#
# COMPACT_ATOMS: atom_id res chain seq x y z
N MET A 1 8.20 -65.20 -30.04
CA MET A 1 9.21 -64.32 -29.37
C MET A 1 10.07 -63.66 -30.44
N THR A 2 9.71 -62.46 -30.89
CA THR A 2 10.50 -61.69 -31.88
C THR A 2 11.72 -61.10 -31.18
N ARG A 3 12.88 -61.76 -31.34
CA ARG A 3 14.17 -61.27 -30.87
C ARG A 3 14.52 -60.00 -31.65
N GLN A 4 14.48 -58.83 -31.01
CA GLN A 4 14.95 -57.60 -31.63
C GLN A 4 16.42 -57.76 -32.06
N PRO A 5 16.79 -57.32 -33.28
CA PRO A 5 18.18 -57.35 -33.72
C PRO A 5 19.06 -56.46 -32.82
N PRO A 6 20.33 -56.85 -32.59
CA PRO A 6 21.19 -56.19 -31.63
C PRO A 6 21.43 -54.73 -32.01
N ARG A 7 21.12 -53.80 -31.09
CA ARG A 7 21.45 -52.37 -31.25
C ARG A 7 22.96 -52.21 -31.44
N ARG A 8 23.39 -51.81 -32.64
CA ARG A 8 24.78 -51.38 -32.89
C ARG A 8 25.13 -50.25 -31.92
N LYS A 9 26.10 -50.49 -31.02
CA LYS A 9 26.59 -49.47 -30.10
C LYS A 9 27.18 -48.32 -30.92
N LYS A 10 26.56 -47.14 -30.88
CA LYS A 10 27.11 -45.92 -31.49
C LYS A 10 28.53 -45.68 -30.96
N GLY A 11 29.47 -45.42 -31.86
CA GLY A 11 30.87 -45.15 -31.53
C GLY A 11 31.03 -43.93 -30.61
N PRO A 12 32.13 -43.87 -29.83
CA PRO A 12 32.34 -42.85 -28.81
C PRO A 12 32.36 -41.42 -29.37
N ALA A 13 32.90 -41.20 -30.57
CA ALA A 13 32.92 -39.89 -31.23
C ALA A 13 31.51 -39.38 -31.56
N ARG A 14 30.67 -40.22 -32.16
CA ARG A 14 29.28 -39.87 -32.53
C ARG A 14 28.40 -39.61 -31.30
N LYS A 15 28.64 -40.32 -30.18
CA LYS A 15 27.99 -40.04 -28.89
C LYS A 15 28.43 -38.72 -28.26
N ARG A 16 29.68 -38.29 -28.45
CA ARG A 16 30.17 -36.98 -27.96
C ARG A 16 29.57 -35.84 -28.76
N GLN A 17 29.49 -35.99 -30.08
CA GLN A 17 28.89 -35.00 -30.96
C GLN A 17 27.39 -34.80 -30.66
N GLU A 18 26.60 -35.87 -30.56
CA GLU A 18 25.17 -35.77 -30.21
C GLU A 18 24.93 -35.14 -28.82
N ARG A 19 25.86 -35.33 -27.87
CA ARG A 19 25.79 -34.67 -26.55
C ARG A 19 26.11 -33.19 -26.64
N HIS A 20 27.10 -32.82 -27.45
CA HIS A 20 27.48 -31.43 -27.66
C HIS A 20 26.37 -30.64 -28.38
N GLU A 21 25.77 -31.21 -29.43
CA GLU A 21 24.65 -30.59 -30.16
C GLU A 21 23.42 -30.41 -29.27
N ARG A 22 23.08 -31.40 -28.43
CA ARG A 22 22.00 -31.25 -27.43
C ARG A 22 22.30 -30.18 -26.39
N TYR A 23 23.56 -30.09 -25.95
CA TYR A 23 23.97 -29.08 -24.98
C TYR A 23 23.85 -27.67 -25.56
N ILE A 24 24.25 -27.46 -26.82
CA ILE A 24 24.09 -26.18 -27.51
C ILE A 24 22.60 -25.83 -27.68
N ALA A 25 21.78 -26.76 -28.17
CA ALA A 25 20.35 -26.53 -28.35
C ALA A 25 19.63 -26.20 -27.02
N ASN A 26 20.00 -26.88 -25.92
CA ASN A 26 19.46 -26.59 -24.60
C ASN A 26 19.92 -25.22 -24.07
N LEU A 27 21.16 -24.82 -24.35
CA LEU A 27 21.65 -23.48 -24.01
C LEU A 27 20.91 -22.39 -24.78
N GLU A 28 20.63 -22.59 -26.06
CA GLU A 28 19.89 -21.65 -26.89
C GLU A 28 18.43 -21.52 -26.47
N ALA A 29 17.76 -22.65 -26.20
CA ALA A 29 16.40 -22.66 -25.63
C ALA A 29 16.35 -21.94 -24.27
N ASN A 30 17.30 -22.21 -23.38
CA ASN A 30 17.37 -21.52 -22.08
C ASN A 30 17.63 -20.02 -22.24
N ARG A 31 18.48 -19.60 -23.19
CA ARG A 31 18.69 -18.17 -23.48
C ARG A 31 17.44 -17.49 -24.02
N GLN A 32 16.65 -18.18 -24.85
CA GLN A 32 15.36 -17.66 -25.33
C GLN A 32 14.33 -17.56 -24.19
N HIS A 33 14.20 -18.59 -23.36
CA HIS A 33 13.32 -18.55 -22.18
C HIS A 33 13.72 -17.43 -21.21
N GLN A 34 15.01 -17.25 -20.94
CA GLN A 34 15.51 -16.15 -20.11
C GLN A 34 15.18 -14.77 -20.69
N ARG A 35 15.24 -14.60 -22.01
CA ARG A 35 14.86 -13.34 -22.68
C ARG A 35 13.37 -13.05 -22.59
N VAL A 36 12.52 -14.07 -22.79
CA VAL A 36 11.06 -13.94 -22.67
C VAL A 36 10.67 -13.62 -21.23
N PHE A 37 11.21 -14.35 -20.25
CA PHE A 37 10.98 -14.07 -18.82
C PHE A 37 11.50 -12.69 -18.40
N ALA A 38 12.67 -12.28 -18.86
CA ALA A 38 13.21 -10.95 -18.56
C ALA A 38 12.38 -9.83 -19.20
N THR A 39 11.77 -10.08 -20.36
CA THR A 39 10.89 -9.10 -21.03
C THR A 39 9.54 -9.01 -20.32
N GLN A 40 8.94 -10.14 -19.92
CA GLN A 40 7.70 -10.18 -19.13
C GLN A 40 7.90 -9.53 -17.75
N ARG A 41 8.98 -9.86 -17.04
CA ARG A 41 9.36 -9.21 -15.76
C ARG A 41 9.58 -7.71 -15.92
N ARG A 42 10.25 -7.25 -16.97
CA ARG A 42 10.47 -5.82 -17.23
C ARG A 42 9.18 -5.08 -17.59
N GLN A 43 8.17 -5.76 -18.11
CA GLN A 43 6.86 -5.17 -18.40
C GLN A 43 6.07 -5.01 -17.09
N GLU A 44 6.00 -6.07 -16.27
CA GLU A 44 5.35 -6.05 -14.94
C GLU A 44 6.07 -5.09 -13.96
N GLU A 45 7.40 -5.02 -14.00
CA GLU A 45 8.19 -4.07 -13.20
C GLU A 45 8.05 -2.64 -13.71
N ARG A 46 7.80 -2.39 -15.01
CA ARG A 46 7.67 -1.03 -15.55
C ARG A 46 6.37 -0.37 -15.13
N ASP A 47 5.26 -1.09 -15.13
CA ASP A 47 3.97 -0.54 -14.70
C ASP A 47 3.94 -0.37 -13.17
N ALA A 48 4.48 -1.34 -12.43
CA ALA A 48 4.67 -1.21 -10.99
C ALA A 48 5.72 -0.15 -10.60
N ALA A 49 6.75 0.11 -11.42
CA ALA A 49 7.75 1.14 -11.15
C ALA A 49 7.25 2.54 -11.54
N ALA A 50 6.53 2.70 -12.64
CA ALA A 50 5.93 3.99 -13.03
C ALA A 50 4.91 4.45 -11.99
N TYR A 51 4.08 3.54 -11.48
CA TYR A 51 3.11 3.85 -10.42
C TYR A 51 3.75 4.02 -9.03
N ARG A 52 4.80 3.26 -8.67
CA ARG A 52 5.61 3.53 -7.45
C ARG A 52 6.31 4.89 -7.50
N VAL A 53 6.80 5.30 -8.68
CA VAL A 53 7.36 6.65 -8.90
C VAL A 53 6.27 7.72 -8.75
N ALA A 54 5.06 7.49 -9.29
CA ALA A 54 3.95 8.43 -9.14
C ALA A 54 3.59 8.68 -7.68
N CYS A 55 3.56 7.64 -6.84
CA CYS A 55 3.32 7.76 -5.40
C CYS A 55 4.54 8.24 -4.61
N ARG A 56 5.73 8.38 -5.19
CA ARG A 56 6.93 8.87 -4.48
C ARG A 56 6.90 10.38 -4.27
N ASP A 57 6.50 11.12 -5.30
CA ASP A 57 6.41 12.57 -5.25
C ASP A 57 4.96 13.02 -5.04
N TRP A 58 4.75 13.90 -4.05
CA TRP A 58 3.42 14.43 -3.71
C TRP A 58 2.69 15.01 -4.92
N ASP A 59 3.42 15.76 -5.74
CA ASP A 59 2.84 16.56 -6.82
C ASP A 59 2.26 15.66 -7.93
N THR A 60 2.86 14.48 -8.15
CA THR A 60 2.44 13.47 -9.12
C THR A 60 1.58 12.35 -8.54
N MET A 61 1.40 12.33 -7.22
CA MET A 61 0.67 11.27 -6.53
C MET A 61 -0.78 11.20 -6.99
N PRO A 62 -1.37 10.01 -7.24
CA PRO A 62 -2.78 9.91 -7.63
C PRO A 62 -3.72 10.47 -6.55
N PHE A 63 -4.83 11.05 -6.97
CA PHE A 63 -5.84 11.63 -6.07
C PHE A 63 -6.22 10.71 -4.89
N HIS A 64 -6.59 9.45 -5.15
CA HIS A 64 -6.98 8.53 -4.08
C HIS A 64 -5.86 8.25 -3.07
N ALA A 65 -4.60 8.22 -3.50
CA ALA A 65 -3.47 8.00 -2.60
C ALA A 65 -3.29 9.18 -1.65
N ARG A 66 -3.52 10.41 -2.13
CA ARG A 66 -3.52 11.62 -1.29
C ARG A 66 -4.68 11.61 -0.29
N ILE A 67 -5.86 11.12 -0.68
CA ILE A 67 -6.98 10.96 0.26
C ILE A 67 -6.64 9.91 1.32
N LEU A 68 -5.99 8.80 0.98
CA LEU A 68 -5.51 7.83 1.98
C LEU A 68 -4.52 8.46 2.96
N ILE A 69 -3.57 9.28 2.47
CA ILE A 69 -2.65 10.04 3.32
C ILE A 69 -3.39 11.03 4.22
N LEU A 70 -4.39 11.76 3.68
CA LEU A 70 -5.23 12.69 4.43
C LEU A 70 -5.95 11.96 5.56
N VAL A 71 -6.55 10.81 5.28
CA VAL A 71 -7.28 9.97 6.25
C VAL A 71 -6.35 9.51 7.38
N MET A 72 -5.15 9.05 7.06
CA MET A 72 -4.17 8.65 8.10
C MET A 72 -3.68 9.85 8.91
N TRP A 73 -3.53 11.02 8.29
CA TRP A 73 -3.23 12.25 9.00
C TRP A 73 -4.35 12.63 9.97
N ASP A 74 -5.61 12.53 9.54
CA ASP A 74 -6.77 12.81 10.39
C ASP A 74 -6.86 11.81 11.55
N ALA A 75 -6.69 10.51 11.28
CA ALA A 75 -6.67 9.47 12.32
C ALA A 75 -5.62 9.80 13.40
N ARG A 76 -4.41 10.19 13.00
CA ARG A 76 -3.34 10.60 13.92
C ARG A 76 -3.68 11.89 14.69
N ARG A 77 -4.30 12.88 14.03
CA ARG A 77 -4.73 14.13 14.66
C ARG A 77 -5.78 13.86 15.74
N ARG A 78 -6.79 13.05 15.43
CA ARG A 78 -7.85 12.62 16.35
C ARG A 78 -7.27 11.90 17.56
N ALA A 79 -6.39 10.92 17.33
CA ALA A 79 -5.70 10.19 18.39
C ALA A 79 -4.89 11.11 19.31
N PHE A 80 -4.17 12.09 18.77
CA PHE A 80 -3.41 13.07 19.58
C PHE A 80 -4.32 13.98 20.42
N LYS A 81 -5.50 14.33 19.89
CA LYS A 81 -6.49 15.17 20.58
C LYS A 81 -7.40 14.38 21.54
N GLY A 82 -7.25 13.06 21.62
CA GLY A 82 -8.12 12.20 22.42
C GLY A 82 -9.55 12.10 21.87
N VAL A 83 -9.75 12.43 20.59
CA VAL A 83 -11.04 12.27 19.91
C VAL A 83 -11.21 10.80 19.54
N ARG A 84 -12.26 10.17 20.09
CA ARG A 84 -12.61 8.75 19.92
C ARG A 84 -13.47 8.52 18.67
N GLY A 85 -13.32 7.37 18.01
CA GLY A 85 -14.12 6.97 16.82
C GLY A 85 -13.32 6.38 15.65
N PHE A 86 -14.03 5.80 14.66
CA PHE A 86 -13.49 5.20 13.42
C PHE A 86 -12.62 3.93 13.58
N GLY A 87 -12.79 3.15 14.64
CA GLY A 87 -11.97 1.94 14.85
C GLY A 87 -10.57 2.24 15.41
N LEU A 88 -10.29 3.49 15.81
CA LEU A 88 -9.19 3.83 16.71
C LEU A 88 -9.45 3.36 18.16
N ASP A 89 -10.67 2.95 18.44
CA ASP A 89 -11.10 2.46 19.74
C ASP A 89 -11.57 1.00 19.64
N VAL A 90 -11.27 0.28 20.72
CA VAL A 90 -11.81 -1.00 21.20
C VAL A 90 -10.98 -2.27 20.93
N ASN A 91 -10.39 -2.49 19.74
CA ASN A 91 -9.68 -3.77 19.45
C ASN A 91 -8.16 -3.65 19.25
N ILE A 92 -7.60 -2.44 19.29
CA ILE A 92 -6.18 -2.21 19.04
C ILE A 92 -5.45 -2.18 20.39
N HIS A 93 -4.43 -3.04 20.52
CA HIS A 93 -3.56 -3.13 21.69
C HIS A 93 -3.14 -1.72 22.19
N PRO A 94 -3.10 -1.44 23.49
CA PRO A 94 -2.86 -0.10 24.04
C PRO A 94 -1.52 0.54 23.62
N ASN A 95 -0.52 -0.24 23.19
CA ASN A 95 0.73 0.26 22.61
C ASN A 95 0.63 0.60 21.11
N HIS A 96 -0.42 0.14 20.42
CA HIS A 96 -0.67 0.31 18.98
C HIS A 96 -1.89 1.17 18.66
N GLY A 97 -2.65 1.62 19.68
CA GLY A 97 -3.92 2.37 19.57
C GLY A 97 -3.85 3.76 18.90
N ARG A 98 -2.78 4.04 18.15
CA ARG A 98 -2.60 5.24 17.33
C ARG A 98 -2.48 4.94 15.83
N ASN A 99 -2.33 3.66 15.47
CA ASN A 99 -2.11 3.21 14.11
C ASN A 99 -3.40 2.58 13.59
N PRO A 100 -4.08 3.15 12.58
CA PRO A 100 -5.31 2.58 12.04
C PRO A 100 -5.05 1.30 11.24
N SER A 101 -5.99 0.35 11.29
CA SER A 101 -5.96 -0.84 10.43
C SER A 101 -6.32 -0.51 8.97
N ALA A 102 -5.98 -1.39 8.02
CA ALA A 102 -6.41 -1.28 6.62
C ALA A 102 -7.92 -1.04 6.51
N HIS A 103 -8.72 -1.78 7.29
CA HIS A 103 -10.17 -1.66 7.29
C HIS A 103 -10.66 -0.30 7.83
N THR A 104 -10.04 0.19 8.91
CA THR A 104 -10.33 1.53 9.44
C THR A 104 -10.00 2.60 8.41
N ILE A 105 -8.82 2.52 7.78
CA ILE A 105 -8.41 3.46 6.74
C ILE A 105 -9.42 3.47 5.60
N TYR A 106 -9.85 2.29 5.14
CA TYR A 106 -10.84 2.16 4.08
C TYR A 106 -12.20 2.77 4.47
N SER A 107 -12.67 2.50 5.68
CA SER A 107 -13.93 3.04 6.19
C SER A 107 -13.91 4.57 6.25
N MET A 108 -12.83 5.14 6.79
CA MET A 108 -12.62 6.59 6.83
C MET A 108 -12.50 7.17 5.42
N TYR A 109 -11.74 6.54 4.53
CA TYR A 109 -11.61 6.93 3.12
C TYR A 109 -12.96 7.02 2.41
N ARG A 110 -13.80 5.98 2.53
CA ARG A 110 -15.13 5.96 1.92
C ARG A 110 -16.01 7.09 2.46
N GLN A 111 -15.97 7.29 3.78
CA GLN A 111 -16.74 8.35 4.40
C GLN A 111 -16.26 9.74 3.97
N THR A 112 -14.95 9.96 3.94
CA THR A 112 -14.36 11.23 3.48
C THR A 112 -14.78 11.52 2.05
N LEU A 113 -14.74 10.53 1.16
CA LEU A 113 -15.27 10.69 -0.19
C LEU A 113 -16.75 11.03 -0.13
N GLN A 114 -17.61 10.18 0.44
CA GLN A 114 -19.06 10.41 0.49
C GLN A 114 -19.48 11.78 1.06
N GLN A 115 -18.74 12.32 2.04
CA GLN A 115 -19.09 13.57 2.70
C GLN A 115 -18.65 14.82 1.91
N HIS A 116 -17.59 14.71 1.10
CA HIS A 116 -16.97 15.87 0.48
C HIS A 116 -16.97 15.83 -1.05
N ILE A 117 -17.07 14.65 -1.67
CA ILE A 117 -16.90 14.45 -3.10
C ILE A 117 -17.83 13.34 -3.60
N THR A 118 -18.40 13.48 -4.78
CA THR A 118 -19.29 12.46 -5.39
C THR A 118 -18.56 11.35 -6.13
N ASP A 119 -17.27 11.15 -5.88
CA ASP A 119 -16.47 10.14 -6.55
C ASP A 119 -16.83 8.74 -6.08
N VAL A 120 -16.72 7.78 -6.99
CA VAL A 120 -16.88 6.36 -6.68
C VAL A 120 -15.67 5.92 -5.85
N PRO A 121 -15.88 5.44 -4.60
CA PRO A 121 -14.79 4.90 -3.82
C PRO A 121 -14.19 3.65 -4.50
N LEU A 122 -12.88 3.53 -4.47
CA LEU A 122 -12.17 2.33 -4.90
C LEU A 122 -12.65 1.10 -4.11
N ALA A 123 -12.50 -0.10 -4.70
CA ALA A 123 -12.76 -1.32 -3.96
C ALA A 123 -11.70 -1.51 -2.85
N PHE A 124 -12.02 -2.31 -1.84
CA PHE A 124 -11.10 -2.54 -0.72
C PHE A 124 -9.76 -3.13 -1.17
N SER A 125 -9.79 -4.07 -2.13
CA SER A 125 -8.58 -4.65 -2.74
C SER A 125 -7.65 -3.58 -3.32
N ASP A 126 -8.21 -2.65 -4.07
CA ASP A 126 -7.46 -1.60 -4.75
C ASP A 126 -6.89 -0.59 -3.74
N VAL A 127 -7.61 -0.36 -2.64
CA VAL A 127 -7.11 0.45 -1.51
C VAL A 127 -5.94 -0.26 -0.82
N CYS A 128 -6.01 -1.58 -0.62
CA CYS A 128 -4.90 -2.35 -0.06
C CYS A 128 -3.67 -2.33 -0.98
N GLU A 129 -3.85 -2.45 -2.28
CA GLU A 129 -2.77 -2.29 -3.26
C GLU A 129 -2.15 -0.89 -3.17
N LEU A 130 -2.98 0.15 -3.06
CA LEU A 130 -2.52 1.53 -2.95
C LEU A 130 -1.78 1.81 -1.63
N LEU A 131 -2.21 1.19 -0.53
CA LEU A 131 -1.47 1.21 0.73
C LEU A 131 -0.11 0.54 0.59
N GLY A 132 -0.02 -0.62 -0.07
CA GLY A 132 1.25 -1.28 -0.38
C GLY A 132 2.18 -0.40 -1.21
N GLN A 133 1.64 0.37 -2.16
CA GLN A 133 2.41 1.34 -2.94
C GLN A 133 2.92 2.51 -2.09
N LEU A 134 2.08 3.04 -1.19
CA LEU A 134 2.49 4.10 -0.25
C LEU A 134 3.59 3.62 0.71
N VAL A 135 3.57 2.33 1.08
CA VAL A 135 4.68 1.72 1.82
C VAL A 135 5.95 1.68 0.98
N ALA A 136 5.87 1.17 -0.25
CA ALA A 136 7.01 1.07 -1.14
C ALA A 136 7.61 2.43 -1.54
N ALA A 137 6.82 3.51 -1.41
CA ALA A 137 7.22 4.88 -1.69
C ALA A 137 7.66 5.67 -0.45
N ASP A 138 7.84 5.01 0.70
CA ASP A 138 8.26 5.62 1.96
C ASP A 138 7.35 6.76 2.46
N TRP A 139 6.03 6.63 2.26
CA TRP A 139 5.05 7.53 2.88
C TRP A 139 4.50 6.97 4.19
N ILE A 140 4.36 5.65 4.24
CA ILE A 140 3.88 4.93 5.41
C ILE A 140 4.72 3.69 5.67
N GLU A 141 4.65 3.19 6.88
CA GLU A 141 5.15 1.88 7.26
C GLU A 141 3.99 1.13 7.93
N PHE A 142 4.14 -0.17 8.14
CA PHE A 142 3.15 -0.97 8.84
C PHE A 142 3.81 -1.73 9.98
N THR A 143 3.02 -2.03 11.02
CA THR A 143 3.54 -2.78 12.17
C THR A 143 3.68 -4.26 11.82
N ARG A 144 4.68 -4.90 12.42
CA ARG A 144 5.13 -6.25 12.12
C ARG A 144 4.13 -7.31 12.62
N ASP A 145 3.02 -7.45 11.91
CA ASP A 145 2.11 -8.61 11.90
C ASP A 145 1.61 -8.93 10.47
N GLY A 146 2.11 -8.21 9.46
CA GLY A 146 1.65 -8.27 8.05
C GLY A 146 2.64 -8.91 7.06
N PHE A 147 3.55 -9.79 7.51
CA PHE A 147 4.41 -10.58 6.62
C PHE A 147 4.28 -12.06 6.92
N VAL A 148 3.91 -12.84 5.89
CA VAL A 148 4.17 -14.28 5.84
C VAL A 148 5.68 -14.46 5.57
N GLU A 149 6.29 -15.54 6.08
CA GLU A 149 7.73 -15.82 5.92
C GLU A 149 8.24 -15.86 4.47
N ASP A 150 7.33 -15.89 3.49
CA ASP A 150 7.61 -15.93 2.05
C ASP A 150 7.76 -14.55 1.38
N GLY A 151 7.55 -13.45 2.11
CA GLY A 151 7.68 -12.08 1.60
C GLY A 151 6.47 -11.57 0.83
N SER A 152 5.33 -12.27 0.88
CA SER A 152 4.06 -11.76 0.36
C SER A 152 3.44 -10.68 1.28
N PHE A 153 2.80 -9.68 0.68
CA PHE A 153 2.10 -8.61 1.39
C PHE A 153 0.81 -9.17 1.98
N VAL A 154 0.65 -9.11 3.31
CA VAL A 154 -0.57 -9.56 3.98
C VAL A 154 -1.66 -8.50 3.77
N SER A 155 -2.66 -8.84 2.97
CA SER A 155 -3.88 -8.07 2.75
C SER A 155 -4.93 -8.34 3.84
N ASP A 156 -4.52 -8.61 5.08
CA ASP A 156 -5.47 -8.84 6.17
C ASP A 156 -6.02 -7.52 6.69
N TYR A 157 -7.34 -7.54 6.95
CA TYR A 157 -8.15 -6.42 7.42
C TYR A 157 -7.56 -5.70 8.64
N ASP A 158 -6.77 -6.41 9.44
CA ASP A 158 -6.22 -5.97 10.72
C ASP A 158 -4.81 -5.40 10.63
N THR A 159 -4.19 -5.37 9.44
CA THR A 159 -2.84 -4.81 9.26
C THR A 159 -2.83 -3.33 9.64
N LEU A 160 -2.00 -2.95 10.61
CA LEU A 160 -1.92 -1.56 11.11
C LEU A 160 -0.86 -0.77 10.36
N PHE A 161 -1.23 0.44 9.92
CA PHE A 161 -0.34 1.36 9.22
C PHE A 161 0.00 2.56 10.08
N GLN A 162 1.21 3.07 9.93
CA GLN A 162 1.66 4.29 10.56
C GLN A 162 2.35 5.22 9.56
N PRO A 163 2.05 6.52 9.60
CA PRO A 163 2.69 7.49 8.72
C PRO A 163 4.14 7.77 9.16
N ILE A 164 5.09 7.68 8.24
CA ILE A 164 6.52 7.94 8.52
C ILE A 164 6.92 9.41 8.34
N PHE A 165 6.03 10.23 7.80
CA PHE A 165 6.27 11.66 7.63
C PHE A 165 6.04 12.46 8.95
N PRO A 166 6.80 13.56 9.16
CA PRO A 166 6.50 14.54 10.20
C PRO A 166 5.12 15.19 10.00
N ALA A 167 4.36 15.37 11.07
CA ALA A 167 3.00 15.93 11.00
C ALA A 167 2.95 17.34 10.38
N GLY A 168 3.99 18.16 10.58
CA GLY A 168 4.10 19.49 9.97
C GLY A 168 4.36 19.44 8.46
N TYR A 169 5.15 18.48 7.99
CA TYR A 169 5.45 18.30 6.58
C TYR A 169 4.19 17.96 5.79
N ILE A 170 3.43 16.97 6.24
CA ILE A 170 2.24 16.54 5.52
C ILE A 170 1.13 17.60 5.54
N ARG A 171 0.98 18.33 6.65
CA ARG A 171 0.03 19.45 6.73
C ARG A 171 0.31 20.50 5.67
N ASN A 172 1.59 20.83 5.43
CA ASN A 172 1.97 21.79 4.40
C ASN A 172 1.64 21.26 3.01
N ARG A 173 1.85 19.97 2.76
CA ARG A 173 1.49 19.32 1.48
C ARG A 173 -0.03 19.31 1.25
N LEU A 174 -0.81 18.91 2.24
CA LEU A 174 -2.28 18.94 2.19
C LEU A 174 -2.81 20.37 1.96
N LYS A 175 -2.15 21.39 2.53
CA LYS A 175 -2.51 22.79 2.34
C LYS A 175 -2.00 23.44 1.05
N SER A 176 -1.07 22.78 0.36
CA SER A 176 -0.39 23.38 -0.78
C SER A 176 -1.30 23.56 -1.99
N GLY A 177 -2.34 22.75 -2.14
CA GLY A 177 -3.17 22.71 -3.35
C GLY A 177 -2.45 22.11 -4.57
N VAL A 178 -1.23 21.58 -4.40
CA VAL A 178 -0.39 21.12 -5.53
C VAL A 178 -0.76 19.70 -5.95
N GLY A 179 -0.75 19.48 -7.26
CA GLY A 179 -0.92 18.21 -7.95
C GLY A 179 -2.37 17.97 -8.40
N GLU A 180 -2.67 16.76 -8.88
CA GLU A 180 -4.01 16.33 -9.27
C GLU A 180 -5.06 16.65 -8.20
N ARG A 181 -6.02 17.52 -8.55
CA ARG A 181 -7.14 17.93 -7.68
C ARG A 181 -6.69 18.41 -6.30
N GLY A 182 -5.53 19.06 -6.24
CA GLY A 182 -4.93 19.49 -4.98
C GLY A 182 -5.78 20.50 -4.23
N ASP A 183 -6.52 21.38 -4.91
CA ASP A 183 -7.45 22.32 -4.28
C ASP A 183 -8.59 21.60 -3.53
N GLU A 184 -9.14 20.52 -4.10
CA GLU A 184 -10.16 19.69 -3.45
C GLU A 184 -9.60 19.00 -2.21
N VAL A 185 -8.40 18.42 -2.31
CA VAL A 185 -7.71 17.79 -1.18
C VAL A 185 -7.47 18.80 -0.05
N ARG A 186 -7.11 20.05 -0.40
CA ARG A 186 -6.93 21.14 0.58
C ARG A 186 -8.24 21.46 1.30
N GLU A 187 -9.33 21.64 0.56
CA GLU A 187 -10.65 21.93 1.13
C GLU A 187 -11.13 20.83 2.07
N ILE A 188 -10.98 19.56 1.66
CA ILE A 188 -11.29 18.41 2.52
C ILE A 188 -10.42 18.43 3.78
N ALA A 189 -9.11 18.64 3.64
CA ALA A 189 -8.19 18.64 4.77
C ALA A 189 -8.56 19.72 5.80
N ASP A 190 -8.96 20.91 5.34
CA ASP A 190 -9.40 21.99 6.21
C ASP A 190 -10.77 21.69 6.87
N SER A 191 -11.70 21.07 6.14
CA SER A 191 -12.98 20.63 6.71
C SER A 191 -12.80 19.56 7.79
N VAL A 192 -12.04 18.51 7.48
CA VAL A 192 -11.75 17.41 8.41
C VAL A 192 -11.00 17.92 9.65
N ALA A 193 -10.04 18.84 9.48
CA ALA A 193 -9.35 19.48 10.59
C ALA A 193 -10.31 20.25 11.50
N THR A 194 -11.22 21.04 10.90
CA THR A 194 -12.23 21.83 11.62
C THR A 194 -13.17 20.93 12.42
N LEU A 195 -13.63 19.83 11.82
CA LEU A 195 -14.49 18.85 12.50
C LEU A 195 -13.78 18.20 13.69
N CYS A 196 -12.55 17.73 13.50
CA CYS A 196 -11.74 17.17 14.59
C CYS A 196 -11.54 18.18 15.73
N ASP A 197 -11.31 19.45 15.41
CA ASP A 197 -11.10 20.51 16.40
C ASP A 197 -12.37 20.82 17.19
N ALA A 198 -13.52 20.85 16.52
CA ALA A 198 -14.83 21.02 17.16
C ALA A 198 -15.18 19.85 18.08
N GLU A 199 -14.89 18.61 17.67
CA GLU A 199 -15.10 17.42 18.50
C GLU A 199 -14.18 17.40 19.73
N ALA A 200 -12.90 17.73 19.55
CA ALA A 200 -11.95 17.85 20.66
C ALA A 200 -12.38 18.94 21.67
N ALA A 201 -12.88 20.07 21.18
CA ALA A 201 -13.39 21.14 22.04
C ALA A 201 -14.59 20.68 22.88
N LYS A 202 -15.54 19.93 22.29
CA LYS A 202 -16.68 19.34 23.02
C LYS A 202 -16.22 18.39 24.12
N LEU A 203 -15.23 17.54 23.85
CA LEU A 203 -14.65 16.64 24.83
C LEU A 203 -13.93 17.39 25.97
N GLY A 204 -13.19 18.46 25.63
CA GLY A 204 -12.55 19.34 26.60
C GLY A 204 -13.55 20.02 27.52
N VAL A 205 -14.66 20.56 26.97
CA VAL A 205 -15.75 21.17 27.75
C VAL A 205 -16.41 20.14 28.67
N ALA A 206 -16.70 18.93 28.17
CA ALA A 206 -17.28 17.86 28.99
C ALA A 206 -16.36 17.45 30.17
N ALA A 207 -15.04 17.40 29.94
CA ALA A 207 -14.06 17.10 30.98
C ALA A 207 -13.97 18.20 32.06
N ILE A 208 -14.13 19.47 31.67
CA ILE A 208 -14.18 20.61 32.61
C ILE A 208 -15.48 20.59 33.42
N LEU A 209 -16.62 20.40 32.76
CA LEU A 209 -17.93 20.36 33.42
C LEU A 209 -18.04 19.18 34.40
N GLY A 210 -17.51 18.01 34.06
CA GLY A 210 -17.50 16.85 34.95
C GLY A 210 -16.67 17.05 36.23
N ARG A 211 -15.64 17.90 36.18
CA ARG A 211 -14.82 18.28 37.36
C ARG A 211 -15.48 19.35 38.23
N ALA A 212 -16.36 20.18 37.66
CA ALA A 212 -17.09 21.18 38.43
C ALA A 212 -18.24 20.56 39.26
N SER A 213 -18.62 19.31 38.96
CA SER A 213 -19.66 18.53 39.65
C SER A 213 -19.14 17.53 40.69
N THR A 214 -17.82 17.52 40.97
CA THR A 214 -17.17 16.74 42.03
C THR A 214 -16.53 17.68 43.04
#